data_AF-A0A960RS82-F1
#
_entry.id   AF-A0A960RS82-F1
#
_cell.length_a   1.000
_cell.length_b   1.000
_cell.length_c   1.000
_cell.angle_alpha   90.00
_cell.angle_beta   90.00
_cell.angle_gamma   90.00
#
_symmetry.space_group_name_H-M   'P 1'
#
loop_
_entity.id
_entity.type
_entity.pdbx_description
1 polymer ?
#
loop_
_entity_poly.entity_id
_entity_poly.type
_entity_poly.pdbx_seq_one_letter_code
_entity_poly.pdbx_strand_id
1 'polypeptide(L)'
;KDYTLFGKNFFNLLLFLCLNVLIPLGGLAAVILVGWRWTFRRAFPHLKEGAEGLFNSYPPLRWYFGISIKYLAPLIIVIVMLDALGVF
;
A
#
# COMPACT_ATOMS: atom_id res chain seq x y z
N LYS A 1 -11.59 0.61 35.23
CA LYS A 1 -12.61 -0.43 35.49
C LYS A 1 -13.08 -0.90 34.13
N ASP A 2 -12.41 -1.95 33.68
CA ASP A 2 -12.42 -2.49 32.32
C ASP A 2 -13.81 -2.92 31.92
N TYR A 3 -14.34 -2.30 30.86
CA TYR A 3 -15.62 -2.68 30.26
C TYR A 3 -15.41 -3.97 29.46
N THR A 4 -15.35 -5.09 30.17
CA THR A 4 -15.36 -6.44 29.62
C THR A 4 -16.79 -6.89 29.37
N LEU A 5 -17.42 -6.40 28.31
CA LEU A 5 -18.60 -7.05 27.75
C LEU A 5 -18.11 -8.22 26.88
N PHE A 6 -18.43 -9.45 27.32
CA PHE A 6 -18.33 -10.70 26.57
C PHE A 6 -17.03 -11.53 26.61
N GLY A 7 -16.19 -11.40 27.65
CA GLY A 7 -15.14 -12.41 27.94
C GLY A 7 -14.03 -12.60 26.87
N LYS A 8 -14.12 -11.88 25.74
CA LYS A 8 -13.09 -11.65 24.73
C LYS A 8 -13.28 -10.22 24.22
N ASN A 9 -12.18 -9.47 24.23
CA ASN A 9 -12.10 -8.05 23.86
C ASN A 9 -12.85 -7.78 22.53
N PHE A 10 -14.03 -7.13 22.56
CA PHE A 10 -14.64 -6.52 21.35
C PHE A 10 -13.62 -5.66 20.60
N PHE A 11 -12.75 -5.03 21.37
CA PHE A 11 -11.58 -4.30 20.89
C PHE A 11 -10.59 -5.16 20.08
N ASN A 12 -10.37 -6.43 20.42
CA ASN A 12 -9.50 -7.34 19.67
C ASN A 12 -10.11 -7.77 18.34
N LEU A 13 -11.43 -7.97 18.27
CA LEU A 13 -12.12 -8.21 17.00
C LEU A 13 -12.04 -6.99 16.09
N LEU A 14 -12.23 -5.79 16.64
CA LEU A 14 -12.08 -4.54 15.91
C LEU A 14 -10.64 -4.34 15.43
N LEU A 15 -9.65 -4.59 16.29
CA LEU A 15 -8.23 -4.55 15.95
C LEU A 15 -7.88 -5.55 14.84
N PHE A 16 -8.40 -6.78 14.91
CA PHE A 16 -8.21 -7.77 13.86
C PHE A 16 -8.77 -7.29 12.53
N LEU A 17 -9.98 -6.75 12.52
CA LEU A 17 -10.64 -6.26 11.32
C LEU A 17 -9.92 -5.04 10.73
N CYS A 18 -9.44 -4.12 11.56
CA CYS A 18 -8.65 -2.98 11.12
C CYS A 18 -7.28 -3.40 10.54
N LEU A 19 -6.50 -4.17 11.30
CA LEU A 19 -5.11 -4.47 10.95
C LEU A 19 -5.00 -5.47 9.80
N ASN A 20 -5.85 -6.50 9.77
CA ASN A 20 -5.74 -7.59 8.80
C ASN A 20 -6.63 -7.39 7.56
N VAL A 21 -7.69 -6.59 7.65
CA VAL A 21 -8.61 -6.39 6.51
C VAL A 21 -8.55 -4.96 6.01
N LEU A 22 -8.77 -3.98 6.89
CA LEU A 22 -8.94 -2.59 6.48
C LEU A 22 -7.64 -1.96 5.95
N ILE A 23 -6.49 -2.24 6.59
CA ILE A 23 -5.18 -1.71 6.16
C ILE A 23 -4.76 -2.25 4.78
N PRO A 24 -4.71 -3.58 4.54
CA PRO A 24 -4.34 -4.10 3.22
C PRO A 24 -5.31 -3.63 2.13
N LEU A 25 -6.61 -3.60 2.43
CA LEU A 25 -7.66 -3.21 1.49
C LEU A 25 -7.56 -1.71 1.14
N GLY A 26 -7.28 -0.86 2.13
CA GLY A 26 -7.00 0.56 1.92
C GLY A 26 -5.74 0.79 1.08
N GLY A 27 -4.68 0.03 1.35
CA GLY A 27 -3.45 0.04 0.54
C GLY A 27 -3.70 -0.40 -0.91
N LEU A 28 -4.52 -1.43 -1.10
CA LEU A 28 -4.85 -1.97 -2.42
C LEU A 28 -5.63 -0.94 -3.24
N ALA A 29 -6.63 -0.30 -2.61
CA ALA A 29 -7.35 0.81 -3.22
C ALA A 29 -6.42 1.97 -3.58
N ALA A 30 -5.50 2.35 -2.68
CA ALA A 30 -4.54 3.43 -2.94
C ALA A 30 -3.63 3.10 -4.13
N VAL A 31 -3.07 1.89 -4.20
CA VAL A 31 -2.18 1.49 -5.29
C VAL A 31 -2.92 1.36 -6.62
N ILE A 32 -4.15 0.83 -6.65
CA ILE A 32 -4.97 0.81 -7.87
C ILE A 32 -5.27 2.24 -8.34
N LEU A 33 -5.62 3.15 -7.43
CA LEU A 33 -5.90 4.54 -7.78
C LEU A 33 -4.64 5.25 -8.31
N VAL A 34 -3.48 5.08 -7.67
CA VAL A 34 -2.23 5.70 -8.12
C VAL A 34 -1.72 5.08 -9.43
N GLY A 35 -1.71 3.75 -9.52
CA GLY A 35 -1.19 3.01 -10.67
C GLY A 35 -2.07 3.13 -11.91
N TRP A 36 -3.40 3.10 -11.75
CA TRP A 36 -4.35 3.04 -12.86
C TRP A 36 -5.05 4.38 -13.12
N ARG A 37 -5.51 5.09 -12.08
CA ARG A 37 -6.30 6.32 -12.26
C ARG A 37 -5.43 7.57 -12.36
N TRP A 38 -4.38 7.69 -11.53
CA TRP A 38 -3.48 8.84 -11.60
C TRP A 38 -2.42 8.69 -12.71
N THR A 39 -2.03 7.46 -13.03
CA THR A 39 -1.01 7.08 -14.03
C THR A 39 0.38 7.61 -13.68
N PHE A 40 1.41 6.75 -13.68
CA PHE A 40 2.79 7.10 -13.32
C PHE A 40 3.34 8.37 -14.01
N ARG A 41 2.86 8.69 -15.22
CA ARG A 41 3.19 9.92 -15.95
C ARG A 41 2.84 11.22 -15.21
N ARG A 42 1.76 11.26 -14.41
CA ARG A 42 1.35 12.43 -13.61
C ARG A 42 1.95 12.44 -12.21
N ALA A 43 2.30 11.27 -11.67
CA ALA A 43 2.97 11.14 -10.38
C ALA A 43 4.48 11.41 -10.45
N PHE A 44 5.11 11.09 -11.59
CA PHE A 44 6.55 11.26 -11.79
C PHE A 44 7.09 12.70 -11.59
N PRO A 45 6.40 13.78 -12.02
CA PRO A 45 6.83 15.15 -11.77
C PRO A 45 6.91 15.47 -10.27
N HIS A 46 5.90 15.05 -9.51
CA HIS A 46 5.84 15.23 -8.06
C HIS A 46 6.86 14.37 -7.30
N LEU A 47 7.20 13.19 -7.85
CA LEU A 47 8.30 12.35 -7.34
C LEU A 47 9.68 12.92 -7.64
N LYS A 48 9.79 13.73 -8.71
CA LYS A 48 11.03 14.41 -9.10
C LYS A 48 11.24 15.69 -8.27
N GLU A 49 10.16 16.37 -7.87
CA GLU A 49 10.21 17.50 -6.94
C GLU A 49 10.93 17.08 -5.63
N GLY A 50 12.10 17.68 -5.37
CA GLY A 50 12.96 17.36 -4.23
C GLY A 50 14.09 16.37 -4.52
N ALA A 51 14.07 15.65 -5.65
CA ALA A 51 15.10 14.68 -6.05
C ALA A 51 15.58 14.90 -7.50
N GLU A 52 15.50 16.13 -8.00
CA GLU A 52 15.72 16.47 -9.40
C GLU A 52 17.11 16.04 -9.92
N GLY A 53 18.14 16.11 -9.06
CA GLY A 53 19.51 15.70 -9.39
C GLY A 53 19.69 14.19 -9.56
N LEU A 54 18.97 13.36 -8.80
CA LEU A 54 19.07 11.89 -8.89
C LEU A 54 18.40 11.35 -10.15
N PHE A 55 17.25 11.92 -10.51
CA PHE A 55 16.52 11.52 -11.72
C PHE A 55 17.16 12.00 -13.03
N ASN A 56 17.98 13.07 -12.99
CA ASN A 56 18.69 13.56 -14.18
C ASN A 56 19.97 12.76 -14.47
N SER A 57 20.67 12.30 -13.42
CA SER A 57 21.87 11.45 -13.56
C SER A 57 21.57 9.98 -13.89
N TYR A 58 20.40 9.47 -13.51
CA TYR A 58 20.06 8.04 -13.69
C TYR A 58 18.73 7.85 -14.43
N PRO A 59 18.71 7.97 -15.77
CA PRO A 59 17.53 7.68 -16.58
C PRO A 59 16.87 6.29 -16.36
N PRO A 60 17.59 5.18 -16.02
CA PRO A 60 16.91 3.90 -15.77
C PRO A 60 16.10 3.89 -14.47
N LEU A 61 16.38 4.77 -13.52
CA LEU A 61 15.69 4.83 -12.22
C LEU A 61 14.21 5.19 -12.39
N ARG A 62 13.88 6.01 -13.40
CA ARG A 62 12.51 6.33 -13.78
C ARG A 62 11.70 5.10 -14.16
N TRP A 63 12.31 4.18 -14.90
CA TRP A 63 11.63 2.97 -15.35
C TRP A 63 11.44 1.99 -14.19
N TYR A 64 12.45 1.85 -13.32
CA TYR A 64 12.37 1.05 -12.09
C TYR A 64 11.23 1.52 -11.17
N PHE A 65 11.15 2.81 -10.85
CA PHE A 65 10.06 3.35 -10.02
C PHE A 65 8.69 3.17 -10.66
N GLY A 66 8.60 3.30 -11.99
CA GLY A 66 7.36 3.09 -12.73
C GLY A 66 6.84 1.66 -12.64
N ILE A 67 7.73 0.68 -12.77
CA ILE A 67 7.39 -0.74 -12.63
C ILE A 67 7.06 -1.07 -11.19
N SER A 68 7.83 -0.54 -10.24
CA SER A 68 7.61 -0.77 -8.82
C SER A 68 6.22 -0.29 -8.38
N ILE A 69 5.82 0.93 -8.74
CA ILE A 69 4.51 1.46 -8.36
C ILE A 69 3.36 0.76 -9.11
N LYS A 70 3.57 0.39 -10.38
CA LYS A 70 2.51 -0.19 -11.21
C LYS A 70 2.30 -1.69 -10.99
N TYR A 71 3.36 -2.45 -10.68
CA TYR A 71 3.31 -3.92 -10.61
C TYR A 71 3.81 -4.46 -9.28
N LEU A 72 4.92 -3.96 -8.74
CA LEU A 72 5.49 -4.50 -7.50
C LEU A 72 4.61 -4.15 -6.28
N ALA A 73 4.15 -2.91 -6.18
CA ALA A 73 3.28 -2.44 -5.13
C ALA A 73 1.94 -3.20 -5.05
N PRO A 74 1.17 -3.38 -6.15
CA PRO A 74 -0.07 -4.15 -6.05
C PRO A 74 0.20 -5.62 -5.75
N LEU A 75 1.29 -6.21 -6.28
CA LEU A 75 1.68 -7.58 -5.98
C LEU A 75 1.96 -7.78 -4.48
N ILE A 76 2.76 -6.90 -3.87
CA ILE A 76 3.09 -6.97 -2.44
C ILE A 76 1.82 -6.80 -1.59
N ILE A 77 0.92 -5.88 -1.96
CA ILE A 77 -0.32 -5.70 -1.19
C ILE A 77 -1.24 -6.90 -1.30
N VAL A 78 -1.33 -7.55 -2.47
CA VAL A 78 -2.08 -8.81 -2.62
C VAL A 78 -1.47 -9.90 -1.74
N ILE A 79 -0.14 -10.00 -1.67
CA ILE A 79 0.55 -10.96 -0.79
C ILE A 79 0.24 -10.67 0.69
N VAL A 80 0.33 -9.41 1.12
CA VAL A 80 -0.02 -9.02 2.51
C VAL A 80 -1.49 -9.30 2.81
N MET A 81 -2.40 -9.14 1.85
CA MET A 81 -3.81 -9.47 2.02
C MET A 81 -4.04 -10.98 2.13
N LEU A 82 -3.28 -11.80 1.39
CA LEU A 82 -3.32 -13.27 1.49
C LEU A 82 -2.78 -13.78 2.83
N ASP A 83 -1.69 -13.18 3.31
CA ASP A 83 -1.11 -13.43 4.64
C ASP A 83 -2.11 -13.05 5.76
N ALA A 84 -2.74 -11.88 5.65
CA ALA A 84 -3.72 -11.40 6.61
C ALA A 84 -5.02 -12.23 6.65
N LEU A 85 -5.34 -12.94 5.57
CA LEU A 85 -6.45 -13.91 5.50
C LEU A 85 -6.07 -15.29 6.11
N GLY A 86 -4.81 -15.48 6.51
CA GLY A 86 -4.32 -16.71 7.13
C GLY A 86 -4.14 -17.87 6.13
N VAL A 87 -3.93 -17.56 4.85
CA VAL A 87 -3.63 -18.57 3.81
C VAL A 87 -2.15 -19.01 3.85
N PHE A 88 -1.31 -18.29 4.60
CA PHE A 88 0.09 -18.61 4.91
C PHE A 88 0.34 -18.66 6.41
#